data_AF-F0G8I0-F1
#
_entry.id   AF-F0G8I0-F1
#
_cell.length_a   1.000
_cell.length_b   1.000
_cell.length_c   1.000
_cell.angle_alpha   90.00
_cell.angle_beta   90.00
_cell.angle_gamma   90.00
#
_symmetry.space_group_name_H-M   'P 1'
#
loop_
_entity.id
_entity.type
_entity.pdbx_description
1 polymer ?
#
loop_
_entity_poly.entity_id
_entity_poly.type
_entity_poly.pdbx_seq_one_letter_code
_entity_poly.pdbx_strand_id
1 'polypeptide(L)' 'QLTDAPATMLAHAELEALRTGNPAARVLPLLDALAARRTTCVVLDYLDDTRVQVDVAMPDASPERAQ' A
#
# COMPACT_ATOMS: atom_id res chain seq x y z
N GLN A 1 -10.43 -3.77 -4.71
CA GLN A 1 -10.90 -4.85 -5.62
C GLN A 1 -10.14 -6.13 -5.32
N LEU A 2 -10.75 -7.32 -5.41
CA LEU A 2 -9.97 -8.57 -5.31
C LEU A 2 -9.24 -8.83 -6.64
N THR A 3 -7.98 -9.24 -6.57
CA THR A 3 -7.10 -9.43 -7.73
C THR A 3 -6.21 -10.65 -7.55
N ASP A 4 -5.78 -11.22 -8.67
CA ASP A 4 -4.74 -12.25 -8.73
C ASP A 4 -3.35 -11.64 -8.98
N ALA A 5 -3.29 -10.34 -9.27
CA ALA A 5 -2.02 -9.62 -9.50
C ALA A 5 -1.06 -9.81 -8.32
N PRO A 6 0.27 -9.86 -8.56
CA PRO A 6 1.24 -10.05 -7.49
C PRO A 6 1.19 -8.90 -6.47
N ALA A 7 1.45 -9.22 -5.21
CA ALA A 7 1.50 -8.22 -4.14
C ALA A 7 2.60 -7.17 -4.42
N THR A 8 2.31 -5.92 -4.06
CA THR A 8 3.26 -4.82 -4.23
C THR A 8 4.43 -5.01 -3.27
N MET A 9 5.63 -5.12 -3.84
CA MET A 9 6.88 -5.22 -3.08
C MET A 9 7.32 -3.84 -2.60
N LEU A 10 7.90 -3.80 -1.40
CA LEU A 10 8.57 -2.61 -0.88
C LEU A 10 9.97 -2.48 -1.47
N ALA A 11 10.38 -1.25 -1.75
CA ALA A 11 11.74 -0.95 -2.21
C ALA A 11 12.81 -1.20 -1.12
N HIS A 12 12.41 -1.14 0.15
CA HIS A 12 13.29 -1.34 1.30
C HIS A 12 13.25 -2.79 1.75
N ALA A 13 14.36 -3.52 1.55
CA ALA A 13 14.45 -4.96 1.85
C ALA A 13 14.10 -5.30 3.32
N GLU A 14 14.42 -4.45 4.28
CA GLU A 14 14.09 -4.67 5.70
C GLU A 14 12.58 -4.60 5.96
N LEU A 15 11.88 -3.66 5.31
CA LEU A 15 10.43 -3.54 5.41
C LEU A 15 9.73 -4.69 4.67
N GLU A 16 10.31 -5.18 3.58
CA GLU A 16 9.81 -6.34 2.85
C GLU A 16 9.96 -7.64 3.65
N ALA A 17 11.07 -7.80 4.37
CA ALA A 17 11.27 -8.90 5.30
C ALA A 17 10.23 -8.86 6.44
N LEU A 18 9.97 -7.68 7.00
CA LEU A 18 8.92 -7.49 8.02
C LEU A 18 7.52 -7.83 7.47
N ARG A 19 7.21 -7.37 6.26
CA ARG A 19 5.94 -7.65 5.58
C ARG A 19 5.69 -9.15 5.41
N THR A 20 6.74 -9.89 5.04
CA THR A 20 6.67 -11.35 4.81
C THR A 20 6.57 -12.13 6.11
N GLY A 21 7.28 -11.69 7.17
CA GLY A 21 7.30 -12.37 8.47
C GLY A 21 6.13 -12.01 9.40
N ASN A 22 5.35 -10.97 9.10
CA ASN A 22 4.28 -10.48 9.95
C ASN A 22 2.97 -10.25 9.16
N PRO A 23 1.93 -11.08 9.37
CA PRO A 23 0.60 -10.90 8.77
C PRO A 23 -0.02 -9.51 8.97
N ALA A 24 0.26 -8.85 10.10
CA ALA A 24 -0.26 -7.51 10.37
C ALA A 24 0.48 -6.42 9.56
N ALA A 25 1.70 -6.69 9.09
CA ALA A 25 2.52 -5.77 8.32
C ALA A 25 2.20 -5.76 6.81
N ARG A 26 1.20 -6.54 6.36
CA ARG A 26 0.79 -6.59 4.94
C ARG A 26 0.36 -5.23 4.37
N VAL A 27 -0.03 -4.29 5.23
CA VAL A 27 -0.43 -2.92 4.85
C VAL A 27 0.76 -1.98 4.60
N LEU A 28 2.01 -2.41 4.85
CA LEU A 28 3.20 -1.57 4.67
C LEU A 28 3.31 -0.91 3.27
N PRO A 29 3.03 -1.59 2.13
CA PRO A 29 3.05 -0.95 0.81
C PRO A 29 2.07 0.23 0.68
N LEU A 30 0.91 0.13 1.34
CA LEU A 30 -0.05 1.22 1.39
C LEU A 30 0.47 2.40 2.23
N LEU A 31 1.10 2.12 3.37
CA LEU A 31 1.69 3.16 4.22
C LEU A 31 2.83 3.89 3.51
N ASP A 32 3.66 3.19 2.74
CA ASP A 32 4.72 3.78 1.91
C ASP A 32 4.13 4.75 0.86
N ALA A 33 3.10 4.32 0.14
CA ALA A 33 2.40 5.14 -0.84
C ALA A 33 1.77 6.41 -0.22
N LEU A 34 1.17 6.27 0.96
CA LEU A 34 0.59 7.38 1.71
C LEU A 34 1.65 8.35 2.21
N ALA A 35 2.75 7.84 2.76
CA ALA A 35 3.89 8.65 3.20
C ALA A 35 4.54 9.42 2.04
N ALA A 36 4.61 8.79 0.86
CA ALA A 36 5.11 9.42 -0.36
C ALA A 36 4.12 10.42 -1.00
N ARG A 37 2.86 10.46 -0.54
CA ARG A 37 1.76 11.27 -1.09
C ARG A 37 1.60 11.07 -2.61
N ARG A 38 1.62 9.82 -3.05
CA ARG A 38 1.51 9.45 -4.47
C ARG A 38 0.16 8.82 -4.78
N THR A 39 -0.45 9.24 -5.89
CA THR A 39 -1.55 8.51 -6.50
C THR A 39 -0.98 7.24 -7.12
N THR A 40 -1.39 6.08 -6.62
CA THR A 40 -0.83 4.78 -7.03
C THR A 40 -1.82 3.66 -6.74
N CYS A 41 -1.56 2.51 -7.32
CA CYS A 41 -2.30 1.28 -7.06
C CYS A 41 -1.38 0.31 -6.29
N VAL A 42 -1.84 -0.18 -5.14
CA VAL A 42 -1.09 -1.15 -4.32
C VAL A 42 -1.90 -2.44 -4.16
N VAL A 43 -1.22 -3.58 -4.27
CA VAL A 43 -1.81 -4.91 -4.10
C VAL A 43 -1.31 -5.49 -2.79
N LEU A 44 -2.24 -5.82 -1.89
CA LEU A 44 -1.96 -6.33 -0.55
C LEU A 44 -2.33 -7.81 -0.46
N ASP A 45 -1.49 -8.59 0.24
CA ASP A 45 -1.84 -9.96 0.59
C ASP A 45 -3.02 -9.98 1.57
N TYR A 46 -3.98 -10.89 1.35
CA TYR A 46 -5.16 -11.01 2.21
C TYR A 46 -5.33 -12.44 2.73
N LEU A 47 -5.65 -13.38 1.84
CA LEU A 47 -5.80 -14.82 2.11
C LEU A 47 -4.98 -15.63 1.09
N ASP A 48 -4.74 -16.93 1.34
CA ASP A 48 -3.84 -17.83 0.57
C ASP A 48 -3.53 -17.38 -0.87
N ASP A 49 -4.52 -17.40 -1.76
CA ASP A 49 -4.38 -17.02 -3.17
C ASP A 49 -5.18 -15.77 -3.56
N THR A 50 -5.79 -15.07 -2.59
CA THR A 50 -6.60 -13.89 -2.88
C THR A 50 -5.92 -12.63 -2.37
N ARG A 51 -5.67 -11.69 -3.28
CA ARG A 51 -5.06 -10.39 -2.96
C ARG A 51 -6.06 -9.26 -3.15
N VAL A 52 -5.81 -8.15 -2.49
CA VAL A 52 -6.65 -6.96 -2.55
C VAL A 52 -5.87 -5.84 -3.24
N GLN A 53 -6.38 -5.40 -4.38
CA GLN A 53 -5.97 -4.16 -5.01
C GLN A 53 -6.63 -2.97 -4.33
N VAL A 54 -5.83 -1.96 -4.00
CA VAL A 54 -6.23 -0.68 -3.41
C VAL A 54 -5.70 0.43 -4.28
N ASP A 55 -6.62 1.20 -4.85
CA ASP A 55 -6.30 2.41 -5.59
C ASP A 55 -6.26 3.60 -4.63
N VAL A 56 -5.10 4.22 -4.54
CA VAL A 56 -4.82 5.39 -3.70
C VAL A 56 -4.89 6.62 -4.59
N ALA A 57 -5.88 7.47 -4.35
CA ALA A 57 -5.97 8.79 -4.95
C ALA A 57 -5.60 9.85 -3.92
N MET A 58 -4.61 10.68 -4.24
CA MET A 58 -4.34 11.86 -3.43
C MET A 58 -5.32 12.95 -3.86
N PRO A 59 -6.08 13.54 -2.92
CA PRO A 59 -6.83 14.74 -3.26
C PRO A 59 -5.83 15.80 -3.74
N ASP A 60 -6.18 16.52 -4.82
CA ASP A 60 -5.51 17.77 -5.14
C ASP A 60 -5.39 18.57 -3.85
N ALA A 61 -4.16 18.97 -3.51
CA ALA A 61 -3.86 19.53 -2.20
C ALA A 61 -4.92 20.57 -1.81
N SER A 62 -5.83 20.20 -0.90
CA SER A 62 -6.85 21.11 -0.43
C SER A 62 -6.14 22.35 0.10
N PRO A 63 -6.55 23.56 -0.30
CA PRO A 63 -5.99 24.80 0.22
C PRO A 63 -6.50 25.02 1.65
N GLU A 64 -6.29 24.07 2.56
CA GLU A 64 -6.62 24.22 3.98
C GLU A 64 -5.35 24.58 4.75
N ARG A 65 -4.82 25.76 4.42
CA ARG A 65 -3.95 26.57 5.28
C ARG A 65 -4.32 28.05 5.08
N ALA A 66 -5.55 28.39 5.44
CA ALA A 66 -5.99 29.76 5.65
C ALA A 66 -7.21 29.78 6.59
N GLN A 67 -7.00 29.49 7.88
CA GLN A 67 -7.89 29.98 8.93
C GLN A 67 -7.10 30.16 10.23
#